data_AF-A0A0M7BWW1-F1
#
_entry.id   AF-A0A0M7BWW1-F1
#
_cell.length_a   1.000
_cell.length_b   1.000
_cell.length_c   1.000
_cell.angle_alpha   90.00
_cell.angle_beta   90.00
_cell.angle_gamma   90.00
#
_symmetry.space_group_name_H-M   'P 1'
#
loop_
_entity.id
_entity.type
_entity.pdbx_description
1 polymer ?
#
loop_
_entity_poly.entity_id
_entity_poly.type
_entity_poly.pdbx_seq_one_letter_code
_entity_poly.pdbx_strand_id
1 'polypeptide(L)'
;MNEVDLDDVNKEQVKVLALQQYIVWLQDVLEKSVSAEDNFLDIGGHSMIAIALNERVRNEFNLTLSMERLYNSTLSETFYSTK
;
A
#
# COMPACT_ATOMS: atom_id res chain seq x y z
N MET A 1 12.76 -29.00 -11.01
CA MET A 1 12.27 -28.11 -12.08
C MET A 1 11.09 -27.40 -11.45
N ASN A 2 11.36 -26.28 -10.78
CA ASN A 2 10.31 -25.60 -10.00
C ASN A 2 9.43 -24.88 -11.00
N GLU A 3 8.20 -25.37 -11.17
CA GLU A 3 7.09 -24.55 -11.61
C GLU A 3 7.00 -23.40 -10.61
N VAL A 4 7.62 -22.28 -10.95
CA VAL A 4 7.28 -21.01 -10.33
C VAL A 4 5.84 -20.78 -10.76
N ASP A 5 4.93 -21.07 -9.83
CA ASP A 5 3.50 -20.86 -9.99
C ASP A 5 3.31 -19.41 -10.44
N LEU A 6 2.84 -19.21 -11.67
CA LEU A 6 2.70 -17.89 -12.29
C LEU A 6 1.78 -16.98 -11.46
N ASP A 7 1.00 -17.55 -10.55
CA ASP A 7 0.11 -16.87 -9.62
C ASP A 7 0.89 -16.14 -8.49
N ASP A 8 2.07 -16.64 -8.10
CA ASP A 8 2.90 -16.03 -7.03
C ASP A 8 3.67 -14.79 -7.53
N VAL A 9 4.24 -14.89 -8.75
CA VAL A 9 4.95 -13.78 -9.41
C VAL A 9 4.01 -12.61 -9.75
N ASN A 10 2.74 -12.91 -10.03
CA ASN A 10 1.73 -11.88 -10.27
C ASN A 10 1.33 -11.16 -8.97
N LYS A 11 1.23 -11.87 -7.84
CA LYS A 11 0.86 -11.25 -6.56
C LYS A 11 1.93 -10.29 -6.05
N GLU A 12 3.20 -10.62 -6.19
CA GLU A 12 4.28 -9.74 -5.75
C GLU A 12 4.36 -8.46 -6.60
N GLN A 13 4.21 -8.58 -7.92
CA GLN A 13 4.14 -7.40 -8.82
C GLN A 13 2.92 -6.52 -8.54
N VAL A 14 1.75 -7.12 -8.26
CA VAL A 14 0.54 -6.37 -7.90
C VAL A 14 0.75 -5.59 -6.61
N LYS A 15 1.41 -6.18 -5.60
CA LYS A 15 1.75 -5.48 -4.34
C LYS A 15 2.66 -4.29 -4.60
N VAL A 16 3.69 -4.45 -5.43
CA VAL A 16 4.62 -3.36 -5.79
C VAL A 16 3.89 -2.23 -6.51
N LEU A 17 3.05 -2.56 -7.50
CA LEU A 17 2.29 -1.57 -8.26
C LEU A 17 1.28 -0.83 -7.36
N ALA A 18 0.59 -1.56 -6.49
CA ALA A 18 -0.37 -0.99 -5.56
C ALA A 18 0.31 -0.04 -4.55
N LEU A 19 1.49 -0.40 -4.04
CA LEU A 19 2.29 0.47 -3.17
C LEU A 19 2.71 1.75 -3.88
N GLN A 20 3.26 1.65 -5.11
CA GLN A 20 3.64 2.81 -5.90
C GLN A 20 2.45 3.73 -6.16
N GLN A 21 1.31 3.15 -6.52
CA GLN A 21 0.10 3.90 -6.81
C GLN A 21 -0.48 4.56 -5.54
N TYR A 22 -0.42 3.88 -4.40
CA TYR A 22 -0.83 4.40 -3.09
C TYR A 22 0.01 5.60 -2.68
N ILE A 23 1.33 5.52 -2.86
CA ILE A 23 2.25 6.64 -2.62
C ILE A 23 1.87 7.83 -3.49
N VAL A 24 1.64 7.64 -4.79
CA VAL A 24 1.24 8.73 -5.69
C VAL A 24 -0.04 9.41 -5.21
N TRP A 25 -1.06 8.65 -4.80
CA TRP A 25 -2.29 9.23 -4.25
C TRP A 25 -2.07 9.96 -2.93
N LEU A 26 -1.20 9.44 -2.07
CA LEU A 26 -0.83 10.13 -0.84
C LEU A 26 -0.15 11.47 -1.12
N GLN A 27 0.78 11.51 -2.06
CA GLN A 27 1.49 12.74 -2.43
C GLN A 27 0.53 13.80 -2.97
N ASP A 28 -0.47 13.38 -3.76
CA ASP A 28 -1.51 14.26 -4.30
C ASP A 28 -2.41 14.83 -3.18
N VAL A 29 -2.88 13.97 -2.27
CA VAL A 29 -3.79 14.39 -1.19
C VAL A 29 -3.08 15.21 -0.11
N LEU A 30 -1.81 14.91 0.15
CA LEU A 30 -1.03 15.54 1.21
C LEU A 30 -0.14 16.68 0.71
N GLU A 31 -0.11 16.92 -0.60
CA GLU A 31 0.72 17.92 -1.28
C GLU A 31 2.19 17.88 -0.85
N LYS A 32 2.73 16.67 -0.65
CA LYS A 32 4.12 16.44 -0.16
C LYS A 32 4.77 15.23 -0.84
N SER A 33 6.09 15.14 -0.78
CA SER A 33 6.82 13.93 -1.19
C SER A 33 6.64 12.82 -0.17
N VAL A 34 6.36 11.61 -0.63
CA VAL A 34 6.13 10.42 0.19
C VAL A 34 6.95 9.28 -0.38
N SER A 35 7.64 8.54 0.48
CA SER A 35 8.46 7.39 0.15
C SER A 35 7.88 6.11 0.74
N ALA A 36 8.29 4.96 0.21
CA ALA A 36 7.81 3.65 0.69
C ALA A 36 8.30 3.31 2.11
N GLU A 37 9.36 3.97 2.58
CA GLU A 37 9.92 3.82 3.93
C GLU A 37 9.25 4.76 4.95
N ASP A 38 8.42 5.70 4.50
CA ASP A 38 7.72 6.61 5.39
C ASP A 38 6.60 5.87 6.15
N ASN A 39 6.32 6.34 7.36
CA ASN A 39 5.14 5.92 8.10
C ASN A 39 3.97 6.83 7.73
N PHE A 40 2.79 6.24 7.49
CA PHE A 40 1.57 6.95 7.12
C PHE A 40 1.22 8.12 8.06
N LEU A 41 1.41 7.95 9.38
CA LEU A 41 1.12 9.00 10.35
C LEU A 41 2.16 10.13 10.34
N ASP A 42 3.43 9.80 10.11
CA ASP A 42 4.53 10.76 10.09
C ASP A 42 4.39 11.75 8.92
N ILE A 43 3.96 11.23 7.77
CA ILE A 43 3.60 12.03 6.60
C ILE A 43 2.23 12.69 6.75
N GLY A 44 1.62 12.76 7.93
CA GLY A 44 0.33 13.45 8.13
C GLY A 44 -0.87 12.74 7.51
N GLY A 45 -0.74 11.45 7.21
CA GLY A 45 -1.88 10.59 6.92
C GLY A 45 -2.77 10.47 8.16
N HIS A 46 -4.08 10.43 7.93
CA HIS A 46 -5.09 10.31 8.98
C HIS A 46 -6.22 9.39 8.53
N SER A 47 -7.11 9.01 9.45
CA SER A 47 -8.13 7.98 9.24
C SER A 47 -8.99 8.19 8.01
N MET A 48 -9.32 9.43 7.65
CA MET A 48 -10.17 9.70 6.50
C MET A 48 -9.47 9.39 5.17
N ILE A 49 -8.19 9.76 5.05
CA ILE A 49 -7.35 9.40 3.90
C ILE A 49 -7.13 7.89 3.87
N ALA A 50 -6.85 7.29 5.03
CA ALA A 50 -6.61 5.86 5.12
C ALA A 50 -7.83 5.07 4.61
N ILE A 51 -9.04 5.44 5.03
CA ILE A 51 -10.28 4.78 4.60
C ILE A 51 -10.44 4.97 3.09
N ALA A 52 -10.34 6.19 2.58
CA ALA A 52 -10.54 6.49 1.17
C ALA A 52 -9.54 5.75 0.25
N LEU A 53 -8.26 5.76 0.62
CA LEU A 53 -7.22 5.09 -0.17
C LEU A 53 -7.30 3.57 -0.05
N ASN A 54 -7.66 3.03 1.11
CA ASN A 54 -7.78 1.58 1.30
C ASN A 54 -8.97 1.01 0.49
N GLU A 55 -10.09 1.73 0.44
CA GLU A 55 -11.20 1.43 -0.47
C GLU A 55 -10.74 1.43 -1.94
N ARG A 56 -9.93 2.42 -2.32
CA ARG A 56 -9.41 2.54 -3.68
C ARG A 56 -8.46 1.40 -4.04
N VAL A 57 -7.51 1.07 -3.17
CA VAL A 57 -6.61 -0.07 -3.34
C VAL A 57 -7.38 -1.38 -3.45
N ARG A 58 -8.42 -1.55 -2.63
CA ARG A 58 -9.26 -2.75 -2.70
C ARG A 58 -10.01 -2.86 -4.03
N ASN A 59 -10.52 -1.76 -4.57
CA ASN A 59 -11.24 -1.78 -5.85
C ASN A 59 -10.29 -1.95 -7.06
N GLU A 60 -9.10 -1.35 -7.05
CA GLU A 60 -8.17 -1.39 -8.18
C GLU A 60 -7.25 -2.62 -8.18
N PHE A 61 -6.80 -3.06 -7.01
CA PHE A 61 -5.81 -4.13 -6.87
C PHE A 61 -6.33 -5.36 -6.13
N ASN A 62 -7.58 -5.33 -5.65
CA ASN A 62 -8.18 -6.40 -4.85
C ASN A 62 -7.35 -6.75 -3.58
N LEU A 63 -6.62 -5.75 -3.06
CA LEU A 63 -5.82 -5.84 -1.84
C LEU A 63 -6.55 -5.16 -0.68
N THR A 64 -6.46 -5.73 0.51
CA THR A 64 -7.04 -5.14 1.72
C THR A 64 -5.94 -4.81 2.72
N LEU A 65 -5.72 -3.52 2.98
CA LEU A 65 -4.68 -3.09 3.92
C LEU A 65 -5.25 -3.08 5.33
N SER A 66 -4.44 -3.51 6.30
CA SER A 66 -4.79 -3.45 7.72
C SER A 66 -4.47 -2.06 8.27
N MET A 67 -5.48 -1.35 8.79
CA MET A 67 -5.31 -0.02 9.40
C MET A 67 -4.30 -0.03 10.54
N GLU A 68 -4.30 -1.08 11.35
CA GLU A 68 -3.33 -1.25 12.43
C GLU A 68 -1.88 -1.25 11.90
N ARG A 69 -1.62 -1.98 10.82
CA ARG A 69 -0.29 -2.03 10.18
C ARG A 69 0.06 -0.70 9.53
N LEU A 70 -0.87 -0.09 8.81
CA LEU A 70 -0.67 1.20 8.16
C LEU A 70 -0.19 2.27 9.16
N TYR A 71 -0.66 2.22 10.41
CA TYR A 71 -0.26 3.15 11.47
C TYR A 71 1.00 2.73 12.23
N ASN A 72 1.27 1.43 12.35
CA ASN A 72 2.39 0.91 13.15
C ASN A 72 3.63 0.49 12.33
N SER A 73 3.58 0.60 11.00
CA SER A 73 4.64 0.14 10.10
C SER A 73 4.83 1.11 8.94
N THR A 74 5.90 0.89 8.16
CA THR A 74 6.13 1.66 6.93
C THR A 74 5.10 1.33 5.85
N LEU A 75 4.93 2.22 4.87
CA LEU A 75 4.05 1.99 3.74
C LEU A 75 4.43 0.70 3.00
N SER A 76 5.71 0.44 2.79
CA SER A 76 6.19 -0.79 2.14
C SER A 76 5.79 -2.05 2.92
N GLU A 77 6.11 -2.12 4.21
CA GLU A 77 5.79 -3.27 5.07
C GLU A 77 4.29 -3.58 5.11
N THR A 78 3.44 -2.55 5.06
CA THR A 78 1.99 -2.71 5.04
C THR A 78 1.52 -3.55 3.83
N PHE A 79 2.12 -3.33 2.65
CA PHE A 79 1.76 -4.05 1.42
C PHE A 79 2.40 -5.45 1.35
N TYR A 80 3.63 -5.61 1.83
CA TYR A 80 4.31 -6.91 1.83
C TYR A 80 3.77 -7.87 2.90
N SER A 81 3.31 -7.34 4.05
CA SER A 81 2.69 -8.12 5.14
C SER A 81 1.22 -8.45 4.89
N THR A 82 0.62 -7.99 3.79
CA THR A 82 -0.78 -8.33 3.46
C THR A 82 -0.84 -9.82 3.09
N LYS A 83 -1.58 -10.58 3.90
CA LYS A 83 -1.77 -12.03 3.82
C LYS A 83 -2.70 -12.41 2.67
#